data_AF-A0A7L3B121-F1
#
_entry.id   AF-A0A7L3B121-F1
#
_cell.length_a   1.000
_cell.length_b   1.000
_cell.length_c   1.000
_cell.angle_alpha   90.00
_cell.angle_beta   90.00
_cell.angle_gamma   90.00
#
_symmetry.space_group_name_H-M   'P 1'
#
loop_
_entity.id
_entity.type
_entity.pdbx_description
1 polymer ?
#
loop_
_entity_poly.entity_id
_entity_poly.type
_entity_poly.pdbx_seq_one_letter_code
_entity_poly.pdbx_strand_id
1 'polypeptide(L)'
;ARVTTALGGNTLTGRTMFCHLDAPANAISVCRDAAQVVVAGRNIFKIYSIEEDQFVEKLNLRVGRKPSLNFSCADVVWHQMDENLLATAATNGVVVTWNLGKPSRNKQDQLFTEHKRTVNKVCFHPTEVYMLLSGSQDGYMKCFDLRKKDSVSTFSGQSESVRDVQFSIRDYFTFAATFENGNVQLWDIRRPDRYERMFTAHNGPVFCCDWHPEDRGWLATGGRDKMVKVWDMNTTRAKEIYCVQTIASVARVKWRPECKHHIATCSMMVDHNIYVWDVRRPFIPSAMFEEHKDVTTGIVWRHLHDPYFLLSGSKDSTLYQHIFKDASQPIDRANPEGLCYSLYGDLAFAAKESLISSDSNRKPYIGDRRHPIFFKRKLDPTEQFEYISSSSALSVFETDVESGSMDWFVHTAKQYALAGRPLAELCDHNAKVAKGLDRNQV
;
A
#
# COMPACT_ATOMS: atom_id res chain seq x y z
N ALA A 1 -13.85 26.73 19.29
CA ALA A 1 -12.95 26.71 20.46
C ALA A 1 -11.96 25.56 20.28
N ARG A 2 -10.66 25.85 20.23
CA ARG A 2 -9.59 24.85 20.15
C ARG A 2 -9.51 24.13 21.50
N VAL A 3 -9.81 22.84 21.52
CA VAL A 3 -9.38 21.96 22.61
C VAL A 3 -7.97 21.50 22.24
N THR A 4 -6.97 22.17 22.81
CA THR A 4 -5.60 21.67 22.89
C THR A 4 -5.59 20.50 23.87
N THR A 5 -5.66 19.27 23.37
CA THR A 5 -5.22 18.12 24.14
C THR A 5 -3.70 18.13 24.14
N ALA A 6 -3.14 18.39 25.32
CA ALA A 6 -1.73 18.26 25.60
C ALA A 6 -1.33 16.77 25.47
N LEU A 7 -0.86 16.36 24.31
CA LEU A 7 -0.07 15.13 24.16
C LEU A 7 1.40 15.48 24.39
N GLY A 8 1.70 15.92 25.62
CA GLY A 8 3.05 16.02 26.13
C GLY A 8 3.36 14.79 26.96
N GLY A 9 4.11 13.84 26.40
CA GLY A 9 4.70 12.71 27.12
C GLY A 9 3.71 11.65 27.62
N ASN A 10 3.10 10.88 26.71
CA ASN A 10 2.29 9.72 27.10
C ASN A 10 3.03 8.42 26.79
N THR A 11 3.28 7.62 27.83
CA THR A 11 3.39 6.17 27.70
C THR A 11 2.26 5.67 26.81
N LEU A 12 2.59 4.97 25.71
CA LEU A 12 1.60 4.39 24.81
C LEU A 12 0.77 3.38 25.61
N THR A 13 -0.42 3.77 26.08
CA THR A 13 -1.32 2.90 26.83
C THR A 13 -2.14 2.07 25.86
N GLY A 14 -1.73 0.83 25.66
CA GLY A 14 -2.44 -0.15 24.84
C GLY A 14 -1.56 -1.36 24.59
N ARG A 15 -2.18 -2.48 24.21
CA ARG A 15 -1.48 -3.69 23.74
C ARG A 15 -2.06 -4.19 22.43
N THR A 16 -1.27 -5.00 21.72
CA THR A 16 -1.81 -5.86 20.68
C THR A 16 -2.81 -6.83 21.31
N MET A 17 -4.04 -6.87 20.80
CA MET A 17 -5.15 -7.66 21.36
C MET A 17 -6.05 -8.18 20.24
N PHE A 18 -6.80 -9.25 20.52
CA PHE A 18 -7.73 -9.81 19.56
C PHE A 18 -8.96 -10.40 20.24
N CYS A 19 -10.02 -10.61 19.45
CA CYS A 19 -11.15 -11.43 19.84
C CYS A 19 -11.53 -12.41 18.73
N HIS A 20 -12.19 -13.50 19.12
CA HIS A 20 -12.81 -14.43 18.18
C HIS A 20 -14.19 -13.93 17.79
N LEU A 21 -14.47 -13.98 16.50
CA LEU A 21 -15.74 -13.64 15.88
C LEU A 21 -16.54 -14.92 15.64
N ASP A 22 -17.86 -14.84 15.68
CA ASP A 22 -18.74 -15.98 15.38
C ASP A 22 -18.64 -16.47 13.92
N ALA A 23 -18.10 -15.63 13.03
CA ALA A 23 -17.93 -15.95 11.61
C ALA A 23 -16.86 -15.08 10.94
N PRO A 24 -16.39 -15.46 9.73
CA PRO A 24 -15.40 -14.71 8.97
C PRO A 24 -15.81 -13.25 8.71
N ALA A 25 -14.87 -12.34 8.93
CA ALA A 25 -15.02 -10.94 8.53
C ALA A 25 -14.78 -10.79 7.01
N ASN A 26 -15.49 -9.84 6.39
CA ASN A 26 -15.22 -9.38 5.02
C ASN A 26 -14.73 -7.94 4.99
N ALA A 27 -15.24 -7.12 5.91
CA ALA A 27 -14.90 -5.72 6.04
C ALA A 27 -15.06 -5.26 7.49
N ILE A 28 -14.29 -4.24 7.83
CA ILE A 28 -14.32 -3.57 9.12
C ILE A 28 -14.29 -2.07 8.90
N SER A 29 -14.87 -1.31 9.83
CA SER A 29 -14.80 0.15 9.84
C SER A 29 -14.83 0.67 11.27
N VAL A 30 -14.19 1.80 11.52
CA VAL A 30 -14.05 2.38 12.86
C VAL A 30 -14.93 3.60 12.98
N CYS A 31 -15.55 3.76 14.15
CA CYS A 31 -16.25 4.97 14.54
C CYS A 31 -15.26 6.15 14.61
N ARG A 32 -15.76 7.37 14.39
CA ARG A 32 -14.95 8.59 14.36
C ARG A 32 -14.10 8.78 15.62
N ASP A 33 -14.67 8.49 16.78
CA ASP A 33 -14.04 8.62 18.09
C ASP A 33 -13.03 7.51 18.42
N ALA A 34 -12.81 6.57 17.49
CA ALA A 34 -11.93 5.41 17.66
C ALA A 34 -12.31 4.46 18.81
N ALA A 35 -13.52 4.60 19.39
CA ALA A 35 -13.95 3.80 20.52
C ALA A 35 -14.66 2.51 20.11
N GLN A 36 -15.16 2.43 18.87
CA GLN A 36 -15.92 1.28 18.38
C GLN A 36 -15.48 0.87 16.98
N VAL A 37 -15.58 -0.42 16.70
CA VAL A 37 -15.35 -1.02 15.40
C VAL A 37 -16.54 -1.88 14.99
N VAL A 38 -17.01 -1.68 13.77
CA VAL A 38 -18.02 -2.53 13.15
C VAL A 38 -17.34 -3.58 12.30
N VAL A 39 -17.80 -4.83 12.44
CA VAL A 39 -17.34 -5.98 11.67
C VAL A 39 -18.51 -6.55 10.90
N ALA A 40 -18.35 -6.66 9.58
CA ALA A 40 -19.38 -7.19 8.69
C ALA A 40 -18.83 -8.32 7.80
N GLY A 41 -19.66 -9.31 7.57
CA GLY A 41 -19.35 -10.46 6.73
C GLY A 41 -20.60 -11.20 6.27
N ARG A 42 -20.43 -12.43 5.77
CA ARG A 42 -21.54 -13.26 5.28
C ARG A 42 -22.50 -13.70 6.38
N ASN A 43 -21.96 -13.98 7.57
CA ASN A 43 -22.72 -14.48 8.72
C ASN A 43 -22.60 -13.60 9.98
N ILE A 44 -21.74 -12.57 9.95
CA ILE A 44 -21.54 -11.63 11.06
C ILE A 44 -21.92 -10.21 10.64
N PHE A 45 -22.54 -9.48 11.55
CA PHE A 45 -22.65 -8.03 11.48
C PHE A 45 -22.80 -7.45 12.89
N LYS A 46 -21.67 -7.14 13.51
CA LYS A 46 -21.58 -6.78 14.93
C LYS A 46 -20.74 -5.53 15.13
N ILE A 47 -21.03 -4.80 16.20
CA ILE A 47 -20.24 -3.68 16.70
C ILE A 47 -19.57 -4.11 17.99
N TYR A 48 -18.26 -3.87 18.08
CA TYR A 48 -17.46 -4.09 19.26
C TYR A 48 -16.96 -2.74 19.80
N SER A 49 -17.03 -2.56 21.11
CA SER A 49 -16.31 -1.51 21.83
C SER A 49 -14.85 -1.90 21.98
N ILE A 50 -13.95 -0.95 21.76
CA ILE A 50 -12.51 -1.10 21.96
C ILE A 50 -12.21 -0.58 23.36
N GLU A 51 -12.08 -1.50 24.31
CA GLU A 51 -11.67 -1.17 25.67
C GLU A 51 -10.14 -1.30 25.81
N GLU A 52 -9.58 -0.92 26.97
CA GLU A 52 -8.13 -0.90 27.18
C GLU A 52 -7.46 -2.27 26.94
N ASP A 53 -8.16 -3.36 27.26
CA ASP A 53 -7.60 -4.71 27.28
C ASP A 53 -8.35 -5.76 26.45
N GLN A 54 -9.51 -5.40 25.88
CA GLN A 54 -10.38 -6.34 25.18
C GLN A 54 -11.35 -5.65 24.21
N PHE A 55 -11.92 -6.45 23.30
CA PHE A 55 -13.09 -6.07 22.53
C PHE A 55 -14.36 -6.56 23.23
N VAL A 56 -15.32 -5.67 23.46
CA VAL A 56 -16.62 -6.02 24.06
C VAL A 56 -17.73 -5.91 23.02
N GLU A 57 -18.47 -7.00 22.79
CA GLU A 57 -19.62 -6.97 21.88
C GLU A 57 -20.70 -6.02 22.41
N LYS A 58 -21.02 -4.98 21.64
CA LYS A 58 -21.96 -3.93 22.03
C LYS A 58 -23.31 -4.12 21.35
N LEU A 59 -23.31 -4.50 20.07
CA LEU A 59 -24.54 -4.63 19.30
C LEU A 59 -24.40 -5.65 18.17
N ASN A 60 -25.41 -6.50 18.01
CA ASN A 60 -25.58 -7.35 16.85
C ASN A 60 -26.67 -6.79 15.92
N LEU A 61 -26.31 -6.43 14.69
CA LEU A 61 -27.19 -5.78 13.72
C LEU A 61 -27.96 -6.79 12.86
N ARG A 62 -27.72 -8.09 13.00
CA ARG A 62 -28.46 -9.16 12.31
C ARG A 62 -29.77 -9.57 12.99
N VAL A 63 -30.20 -8.87 14.04
CA VAL A 63 -31.34 -9.28 14.87
C VAL A 63 -32.68 -8.83 14.27
N GLY A 64 -33.52 -9.77 13.81
CA GLY A 64 -34.88 -9.49 13.31
C GLY A 64 -35.66 -10.72 12.79
N ARG A 65 -37.00 -10.62 12.64
CA ARG A 65 -37.90 -11.71 12.18
C ARG A 65 -37.71 -12.14 10.71
N LYS A 66 -36.87 -11.44 9.95
CA LYS A 66 -36.39 -11.86 8.63
C LYS A 66 -34.87 -11.64 8.59
N PRO A 67 -34.06 -12.55 9.15
CA PRO A 67 -32.62 -12.54 8.91
C PRO A 67 -32.43 -12.96 7.46
N SER A 68 -32.70 -12.06 6.51
CA SER A 68 -32.55 -12.40 5.11
C SER A 68 -31.05 -12.53 4.85
N LEU A 69 -30.62 -13.75 4.54
CA LEU A 69 -29.32 -14.10 3.94
C LEU A 69 -28.97 -13.23 2.71
N ASN A 70 -29.93 -12.42 2.23
CA ASN A 70 -29.82 -11.43 1.17
C ASN A 70 -28.80 -10.31 1.45
N PHE A 71 -28.41 -10.01 2.70
CA PHE A 71 -27.49 -8.89 3.00
C PHE A 71 -26.09 -9.35 3.43
N SER A 72 -25.56 -10.40 2.81
CA SER A 72 -24.13 -10.74 2.96
C SER A 72 -23.29 -9.51 2.60
N CYS A 73 -22.57 -8.96 3.59
CA CYS A 73 -21.86 -7.71 3.42
C CYS A 73 -20.53 -7.97 2.72
N ALA A 74 -20.33 -7.37 1.54
CA ALA A 74 -19.04 -7.28 0.88
C ALA A 74 -18.18 -6.16 1.50
N ASP A 75 -18.84 -5.08 1.95
CA ASP A 75 -18.18 -3.94 2.56
C ASP A 75 -19.07 -3.28 3.64
N VAL A 76 -18.44 -2.59 4.58
CA VAL A 76 -19.10 -1.77 5.60
C VAL A 76 -18.28 -0.51 5.82
N VAL A 77 -18.97 0.62 5.97
CA VAL A 77 -18.36 1.90 6.29
C VAL A 77 -19.14 2.60 7.39
N TRP A 78 -18.42 3.08 8.40
CA TRP A 78 -18.95 3.96 9.43
C TRP A 78 -18.85 5.41 8.97
N HIS A 79 -19.94 6.16 9.11
CA HIS A 79 -19.94 7.57 8.78
C HIS A 79 -19.01 8.37 9.69
N GLN A 80 -18.15 9.19 9.11
CA GLN A 80 -17.06 9.88 9.84
C GLN A 80 -17.52 11.17 10.54
N MET A 81 -18.75 11.64 10.30
CA MET A 81 -19.32 12.83 10.96
C MET A 81 -20.58 12.53 11.79
N ASP A 82 -21.11 11.31 11.73
CA ASP A 82 -22.33 10.88 12.43
C ASP A 82 -22.13 9.45 12.94
N GLU A 83 -21.94 9.32 14.25
CA GLU A 83 -21.64 8.05 14.90
C GLU A 83 -22.81 7.06 14.82
N ASN A 84 -24.03 7.52 14.53
CA ASN A 84 -25.19 6.66 14.44
C ASN A 84 -25.39 6.06 13.05
N LEU A 85 -24.63 6.49 12.04
CA LEU A 85 -24.89 6.12 10.66
C LEU A 85 -23.84 5.14 10.11
N LEU A 86 -24.31 4.00 9.60
CA LEU A 86 -23.51 3.01 8.87
C LEU A 86 -24.07 2.80 7.47
N ALA A 87 -23.22 2.40 6.53
CA ALA A 87 -23.63 1.85 5.25
C ALA A 87 -22.96 0.51 4.99
N THR A 88 -23.70 -0.39 4.32
CA THR A 88 -23.21 -1.71 3.91
C THR A 88 -23.45 -1.95 2.43
N ALA A 89 -22.46 -2.55 1.78
CA ALA A 89 -22.56 -3.07 0.42
C ALA A 89 -22.89 -4.57 0.47
N ALA A 90 -23.95 -5.01 -0.21
CA ALA A 90 -24.34 -6.42 -0.23
C ALA A 90 -23.98 -7.13 -1.54
N THR A 91 -23.77 -8.45 -1.45
CA THR A 91 -23.40 -9.28 -2.61
C THR A 91 -24.52 -9.45 -3.64
N ASN A 92 -25.75 -9.03 -3.34
CA ASN A 92 -26.91 -9.13 -4.23
C ASN A 92 -27.28 -7.80 -4.90
N GLY A 93 -26.45 -6.77 -4.81
CA GLY A 93 -26.73 -5.44 -5.40
C GLY A 93 -27.44 -4.47 -4.47
N VAL A 94 -27.67 -4.85 -3.22
CA VAL A 94 -28.31 -3.96 -2.26
C VAL A 94 -27.27 -3.06 -1.57
N VAL A 95 -27.61 -1.77 -1.43
CA VAL A 95 -26.96 -0.86 -0.48
C VAL A 95 -27.94 -0.57 0.65
N VAL A 96 -27.49 -0.72 1.90
CA VAL A 96 -28.33 -0.49 3.09
C VAL A 96 -27.68 0.54 3.97
N THR A 97 -28.46 1.49 4.48
CA THR A 97 -28.03 2.37 5.58
C THR A 97 -28.68 1.94 6.89
N TRP A 98 -27.95 2.16 7.98
CA TRP A 98 -28.34 1.75 9.31
C TRP A 98 -28.20 2.93 10.25
N ASN A 99 -29.26 3.19 11.03
CA ASN A 99 -29.29 4.22 12.05
C ASN A 99 -29.29 3.55 13.45
N LEU A 100 -28.16 3.63 14.14
CA LEU A 100 -27.94 3.05 15.46
C LEU A 100 -28.77 3.73 16.56
N GLY A 101 -29.12 5.01 16.38
CA GLY A 101 -29.93 5.80 17.31
C GLY A 101 -31.43 5.43 17.29
N LYS A 102 -31.89 4.69 16.28
CA LYS A 102 -33.29 4.24 16.18
C LYS A 102 -33.66 3.36 17.37
N PRO A 103 -34.74 3.60 18.14
CA PRO A 103 -35.04 2.83 19.35
C PRO A 103 -35.46 1.38 19.08
N SER A 104 -35.80 1.04 17.83
CA SER A 104 -36.18 -0.32 17.42
C SER A 104 -34.98 -1.27 17.40
N ARG A 105 -35.24 -2.57 17.58
CA ARG A 105 -34.26 -3.64 17.33
C ARG A 105 -33.79 -3.65 15.87
N ASN A 106 -34.69 -3.32 14.93
CA ASN A 106 -34.30 -3.15 13.54
C ASN A 106 -33.73 -1.75 13.32
N LYS A 107 -32.41 -1.67 13.16
CA LYS A 107 -31.66 -0.44 12.91
C LYS A 107 -31.59 -0.04 11.44
N GLN A 108 -32.18 -0.83 10.54
CA GLN A 108 -32.25 -0.50 9.12
C GLN A 108 -33.00 0.83 8.90
N ASP A 109 -32.41 1.69 8.07
CA ASP A 109 -32.95 3.01 7.74
C ASP A 109 -33.42 3.08 6.28
N GLN A 110 -32.50 3.10 5.31
CA GLN A 110 -32.82 3.05 3.87
C GLN A 110 -32.33 1.76 3.21
N LEU A 111 -33.01 1.37 2.14
CA LEU A 111 -32.74 0.20 1.33
C LEU A 111 -32.73 0.60 -0.15
N PHE A 112 -31.57 0.52 -0.79
CA PHE A 112 -31.41 0.82 -2.21
C PHE A 112 -31.16 -0.47 -2.98
N THR A 113 -32.03 -0.78 -3.95
CA THR A 113 -32.00 -2.03 -4.73
C THR A 113 -31.76 -1.80 -6.23
N GLU A 114 -31.04 -0.72 -6.56
CA GLU A 114 -30.88 -0.29 -7.95
C GLU A 114 -29.73 -0.99 -8.69
N HIS A 115 -28.74 -1.52 -7.99
CA HIS A 115 -27.68 -2.31 -8.62
C HIS A 115 -28.17 -3.72 -8.95
N LYS A 116 -27.69 -4.25 -10.08
CA LYS A 116 -28.12 -5.56 -10.61
C LYS A 116 -27.18 -6.71 -10.22
N ARG A 117 -26.00 -6.38 -9.70
CA ARG A 117 -24.95 -7.34 -9.28
C ARG A 117 -24.31 -6.87 -7.98
N THR A 118 -23.42 -7.68 -7.42
CA THR A 118 -22.62 -7.41 -6.21
C THR A 118 -22.16 -5.95 -6.12
N VAL A 119 -22.53 -5.27 -5.02
CA VAL A 119 -21.90 -4.00 -4.68
C VAL A 119 -20.60 -4.32 -3.96
N ASN A 120 -19.47 -3.93 -4.54
CA ASN A 120 -18.16 -4.27 -3.99
C ASN A 120 -17.73 -3.32 -2.88
N LYS A 121 -18.06 -2.03 -3.01
CA LYS A 121 -17.60 -0.96 -2.13
C LYS A 121 -18.63 0.14 -1.92
N VAL A 122 -18.62 0.71 -0.72
CA VAL A 122 -19.43 1.88 -0.34
C VAL A 122 -18.57 2.91 0.39
N CYS A 123 -18.82 4.19 0.15
CA CYS A 123 -18.04 5.28 0.72
C CYS A 123 -18.94 6.48 1.01
N PHE A 124 -18.91 7.00 2.24
CA PHE A 124 -19.55 8.28 2.57
C PHE A 124 -18.69 9.45 2.10
N HIS A 125 -19.34 10.55 1.75
CA HIS A 125 -18.64 11.79 1.44
C HIS A 125 -17.95 12.34 2.71
N PRO A 126 -16.68 12.79 2.63
CA PRO A 126 -15.93 13.21 3.82
C PRO A 126 -16.50 14.46 4.49
N THR A 127 -17.21 15.32 3.75
CA THR A 127 -17.78 16.58 4.30
C THR A 127 -19.30 16.66 4.24
N GLU A 128 -19.98 15.80 3.48
CA GLU A 128 -21.43 15.90 3.24
C GLU A 128 -22.15 14.72 3.87
N VAL A 129 -22.87 15.00 4.95
CA VAL A 129 -23.45 13.97 5.83
C VAL A 129 -24.45 13.07 5.11
N TYR A 130 -25.15 13.59 4.11
CA TYR A 130 -26.20 12.87 3.41
C TYR A 130 -25.75 12.22 2.11
N MET A 131 -24.45 12.25 1.76
CA MET A 131 -23.98 11.73 0.49
C MET A 131 -23.24 10.40 0.65
N LEU A 132 -23.72 9.38 -0.07
CA LEU A 132 -23.16 8.02 -0.10
C LEU A 132 -22.87 7.61 -1.55
N LEU A 133 -21.73 7.00 -1.79
CA LEU A 133 -21.34 6.44 -3.07
C LEU A 133 -21.24 4.92 -2.98
N SER A 134 -21.65 4.22 -4.05
CA SER A 134 -21.46 2.79 -4.21
C SER A 134 -20.83 2.46 -5.56
N GLY A 135 -20.03 1.39 -5.59
CA GLY A 135 -19.46 0.80 -6.81
C GLY A 135 -19.83 -0.67 -6.93
N SER A 136 -20.32 -1.08 -8.10
CA SER A 136 -20.89 -2.41 -8.33
C SER A 136 -20.22 -3.16 -9.48
N GLN A 137 -20.30 -4.49 -9.40
CA GLN A 137 -19.91 -5.43 -10.44
C GLN A 137 -20.82 -5.36 -11.70
N ASP A 138 -21.92 -4.62 -11.64
CA ASP A 138 -22.73 -4.30 -12.83
C ASP A 138 -22.12 -3.20 -13.72
N GLY A 139 -21.02 -2.60 -13.29
CA GLY A 139 -20.28 -1.56 -14.00
C GLY A 139 -20.83 -0.16 -13.82
N TYR A 140 -21.77 0.02 -12.90
CA TYR A 140 -22.28 1.32 -12.49
C TYR A 140 -21.76 1.72 -11.12
N MET A 141 -21.64 3.04 -10.93
CA MET A 141 -21.47 3.66 -9.64
C MET A 141 -22.69 4.53 -9.37
N LYS A 142 -23.19 4.54 -8.15
CA LYS A 142 -24.39 5.29 -7.79
C LYS A 142 -24.10 6.20 -6.61
N CYS A 143 -24.52 7.44 -6.73
CA CYS A 143 -24.48 8.42 -5.65
C CYS A 143 -25.89 8.60 -5.10
N PHE A 144 -26.03 8.49 -3.78
CA PHE A 144 -27.28 8.60 -3.05
C PHE A 144 -27.25 9.84 -2.17
N ASP A 145 -28.37 10.54 -2.16
CA ASP A 145 -28.70 11.50 -1.10
C ASP A 145 -29.61 10.77 -0.12
N LEU A 146 -29.17 10.58 1.12
CA LEU A 146 -29.88 9.80 2.14
C LEU A 146 -31.25 10.39 2.53
N ARG A 147 -31.53 11.62 2.12
CA ARG A 147 -32.83 12.28 2.27
C ARG A 147 -33.85 11.80 1.21
N LYS A 148 -33.38 11.12 0.16
CA LYS A 148 -34.19 10.60 -0.95
C LYS A 148 -34.23 9.08 -0.93
N LYS A 149 -35.23 8.52 -1.61
CA LYS A 149 -35.45 7.06 -1.70
C LYS A 149 -34.61 6.39 -2.79
N ASP A 150 -34.24 7.14 -3.82
CA ASP A 150 -33.53 6.66 -5.00
C ASP A 150 -32.19 7.39 -5.18
N SER A 151 -31.28 6.81 -5.96
CA SER A 151 -30.02 7.43 -6.32
C SER A 151 -30.23 8.77 -7.03
N VAL A 152 -29.37 9.74 -6.70
CA VAL A 152 -29.38 11.07 -7.30
C VAL A 152 -28.62 11.08 -8.62
N SER A 153 -27.58 10.25 -8.73
CA SER A 153 -26.75 10.19 -9.92
C SER A 153 -26.23 8.78 -10.14
N THR A 154 -26.18 8.37 -11.41
CA THR A 154 -25.62 7.10 -11.85
C THR A 154 -24.50 7.38 -12.84
N PHE A 155 -23.34 6.81 -12.59
CA PHE A 155 -22.13 6.97 -13.39
C PHE A 155 -21.82 5.64 -14.07
N SER A 156 -21.57 5.67 -15.38
CA SER A 156 -21.31 4.46 -16.18
C SER A 156 -19.82 4.23 -16.36
N GLY A 157 -19.31 3.15 -15.77
CA GLY A 157 -17.93 2.67 -15.95
C GLY A 157 -17.68 1.97 -17.29
N GLN A 158 -18.56 2.16 -18.29
CA GLN A 158 -18.47 1.53 -19.61
C GLN A 158 -18.52 -0.02 -19.56
N SER A 159 -19.41 -0.58 -18.72
CA SER A 159 -19.65 -2.02 -18.54
C SER A 159 -18.52 -2.82 -17.87
N GLU A 160 -17.55 -2.14 -17.27
CA GLU A 160 -16.45 -2.76 -16.53
C GLU A 160 -16.78 -2.87 -15.05
N SER A 161 -16.51 -4.01 -14.42
CA SER A 161 -16.82 -4.22 -13.00
C SER A 161 -16.05 -3.23 -12.13
N VAL A 162 -16.76 -2.44 -11.34
CA VAL A 162 -16.18 -1.50 -10.36
C VAL A 162 -15.75 -2.28 -9.13
N ARG A 163 -14.49 -2.14 -8.71
CA ARG A 163 -13.91 -2.88 -7.58
C ARG A 163 -13.78 -2.03 -6.32
N ASP A 164 -13.47 -0.74 -6.48
CA ASP A 164 -13.41 0.22 -5.38
C ASP A 164 -13.91 1.60 -5.83
N VAL A 165 -14.43 2.37 -4.87
CA VAL A 165 -14.86 3.76 -5.03
C VAL A 165 -14.50 4.55 -3.79
N GLN A 166 -13.89 5.73 -3.99
CA GLN A 166 -13.50 6.58 -2.87
C GLN A 166 -13.59 8.06 -3.22
N PHE A 167 -14.31 8.81 -2.39
CA PHE A 167 -14.30 10.27 -2.45
C PHE A 167 -12.92 10.83 -2.14
N SER A 168 -12.56 11.90 -2.85
CA SER A 168 -11.39 12.70 -2.50
C SER A 168 -11.61 13.35 -1.13
N ILE A 169 -10.61 13.27 -0.27
CA ILE A 169 -10.67 13.84 1.09
C ILE A 169 -10.65 15.38 1.04
N ARG A 170 -10.16 15.97 -0.06
CA ARG A 170 -9.90 17.42 -0.17
C ARG A 170 -10.61 18.11 -1.32
N ASP A 171 -11.04 17.39 -2.34
CA ASP A 171 -11.91 17.91 -3.39
C ASP A 171 -13.32 17.36 -3.19
N TYR A 172 -14.24 18.27 -2.89
CA TYR A 172 -15.63 17.98 -2.61
C TYR A 172 -16.32 17.26 -3.77
N PHE A 173 -16.00 17.60 -5.02
CA PHE A 173 -16.77 17.07 -6.15
C PHE A 173 -16.17 15.79 -6.72
N THR A 174 -14.96 15.40 -6.30
CA THR A 174 -14.20 14.35 -6.97
C THR A 174 -14.28 13.01 -6.24
N PHE A 175 -14.38 11.93 -7.01
CA PHE A 175 -14.13 10.59 -6.52
C PHE A 175 -13.29 9.78 -7.51
N ALA A 176 -12.57 8.79 -6.99
CA ALA A 176 -11.87 7.78 -7.76
C ALA A 176 -12.68 6.49 -7.81
N ALA A 177 -12.58 5.79 -8.94
CA ALA A 177 -13.15 4.47 -9.13
C ALA A 177 -12.13 3.55 -9.79
N THR A 178 -12.02 2.32 -9.29
CA THR A 178 -11.10 1.31 -9.80
C THR A 178 -11.84 0.17 -10.48
N PHE A 179 -11.26 -0.36 -11.56
CA PHE A 179 -11.94 -1.31 -12.44
C PHE A 179 -11.19 -2.63 -12.60
N GLU A 180 -11.93 -3.66 -13.00
CA GLU A 180 -11.42 -5.02 -13.27
C GLU A 180 -10.42 -5.05 -14.44
N ASN A 181 -10.50 -4.10 -15.37
CA ASN A 181 -9.60 -4.05 -16.54
C ASN A 181 -8.26 -3.35 -16.29
N GLY A 182 -7.95 -2.94 -15.06
CA GLY A 182 -6.68 -2.26 -14.73
C GLY A 182 -6.72 -0.74 -14.79
N ASN A 183 -7.85 -0.16 -15.20
CA ASN A 183 -8.01 1.28 -15.26
C ASN A 183 -8.51 1.88 -13.95
N VAL A 184 -8.15 3.13 -13.73
CA VAL A 184 -8.69 4.00 -12.69
C VAL A 184 -9.30 5.22 -13.36
N GLN A 185 -10.51 5.58 -12.96
CA GLN A 185 -11.22 6.76 -13.46
C GLN A 185 -11.45 7.75 -12.32
N LEU A 186 -11.25 9.03 -12.61
CA LEU A 186 -11.68 10.13 -11.75
C LEU A 186 -12.95 10.76 -12.31
N TRP A 187 -13.86 11.06 -11.42
CA TRP A 187 -15.19 11.56 -11.74
C TRP A 187 -15.53 12.80 -10.92
N ASP A 188 -16.27 13.72 -11.54
CA ASP A 188 -16.93 14.83 -10.85
C ASP A 188 -18.40 14.45 -10.64
N ILE A 189 -18.86 14.48 -9.39
CA ILE A 189 -20.25 14.13 -9.04
C ILE A 189 -21.30 14.99 -9.74
N ARG A 190 -20.94 16.19 -10.23
CA ARG A 190 -21.82 17.09 -10.96
C ARG A 190 -21.96 16.72 -12.44
N ARG A 191 -21.09 15.84 -12.95
CA ARG A 191 -20.99 15.46 -14.37
C ARG A 191 -21.05 13.93 -14.52
N PRO A 192 -22.22 13.32 -14.30
CA PRO A 192 -22.35 11.87 -14.31
C PRO A 192 -22.21 11.21 -15.69
N ASP A 193 -22.22 12.01 -16.75
CA ASP A 193 -22.16 11.58 -18.14
C ASP A 193 -20.75 11.17 -18.60
N ARG A 194 -19.69 11.64 -17.94
CA ARG A 194 -18.30 11.36 -18.34
C ARG A 194 -17.30 11.42 -17.18
N TYR A 195 -16.24 10.61 -17.28
CA TYR A 195 -15.10 10.73 -16.39
C TYR A 195 -14.26 11.96 -16.75
N GLU A 196 -13.61 12.57 -15.76
CA GLU A 196 -12.68 13.68 -15.98
C GLU A 196 -11.31 13.19 -16.45
N ARG A 197 -10.85 12.08 -15.86
CA ARG A 197 -9.55 11.47 -16.18
C ARG A 197 -9.66 9.95 -16.12
N MET A 198 -8.92 9.29 -17.00
CA MET A 198 -8.71 7.84 -16.98
C MET A 198 -7.23 7.57 -17.20
N PHE A 199 -6.69 6.60 -16.48
CA PHE A 199 -5.35 6.07 -16.71
C PHE A 199 -5.30 4.57 -16.39
N THR A 200 -4.41 3.86 -17.08
CA THR A 200 -4.15 2.44 -16.81
C THR A 200 -3.15 2.34 -15.67
N ALA A 201 -3.62 1.90 -14.51
CA ALA A 201 -2.79 1.82 -13.31
C ALA A 201 -2.03 0.50 -13.24
N HIS A 202 -2.73 -0.62 -13.50
CA HIS A 202 -2.22 -1.97 -13.29
C HIS A 202 -2.43 -2.87 -14.50
N ASN A 203 -1.62 -3.93 -14.61
CA ASN A 203 -1.82 -4.97 -15.61
C ASN A 203 -2.80 -6.04 -15.08
N GLY A 204 -4.09 -5.75 -15.17
CA GLY A 204 -5.17 -6.56 -14.62
C GLY A 204 -5.93 -5.85 -13.50
N PRO A 205 -6.82 -6.53 -12.78
CA PRO A 205 -7.78 -5.90 -11.87
C PRO A 205 -7.15 -5.01 -10.81
N VAL A 206 -7.69 -3.79 -10.66
CA VAL A 206 -7.35 -2.86 -9.57
C VAL A 206 -8.36 -3.07 -8.44
N PHE A 207 -7.93 -3.68 -7.33
CA PHE A 207 -8.84 -4.08 -6.26
C PHE A 207 -9.13 -3.00 -5.23
N CYS A 208 -8.25 -2.01 -5.12
CA CYS A 208 -8.40 -0.96 -4.13
C CYS A 208 -7.72 0.34 -4.54
N CYS A 209 -8.20 1.43 -3.96
CA CYS A 209 -7.52 2.72 -3.96
C CYS A 209 -7.63 3.42 -2.60
N ASP A 210 -6.65 4.25 -2.27
CA ASP A 210 -6.67 5.08 -1.07
C ASP A 210 -6.08 6.47 -1.33
N TRP A 211 -6.88 7.52 -1.12
CA TRP A 211 -6.39 8.91 -1.12
C TRP A 211 -5.49 9.17 0.08
N HIS A 212 -4.38 9.83 -0.15
CA HIS A 212 -3.47 10.19 0.92
C HIS A 212 -4.13 11.21 1.87
N PRO A 213 -4.04 11.02 3.21
CA PRO A 213 -4.70 11.91 4.17
C PRO A 213 -4.14 13.33 4.14
N GLU A 214 -2.81 13.49 4.05
CA GLU A 214 -2.14 14.81 4.06
C GLU A 214 -1.89 15.42 2.67
N ASP A 215 -1.14 14.75 1.80
CA ASP A 215 -0.85 15.24 0.44
C ASP A 215 -2.09 15.25 -0.47
N ARG A 216 -2.40 16.42 -1.04
CA ARG A 216 -3.65 16.64 -1.79
C ARG A 216 -3.79 15.84 -3.08
N GLY A 217 -2.68 15.42 -3.67
CA GLY A 217 -2.67 14.83 -5.01
C GLY A 217 -2.33 13.36 -5.03
N TRP A 218 -2.04 12.72 -3.90
CA TRP A 218 -1.56 11.34 -3.91
C TRP A 218 -2.72 10.36 -3.82
N LEU A 219 -2.78 9.47 -4.79
CA LEU A 219 -3.68 8.32 -4.82
C LEU A 219 -2.83 7.05 -4.85
N ALA A 220 -3.04 6.16 -3.89
CA ALA A 220 -2.45 4.83 -3.94
C ALA A 220 -3.44 3.84 -4.57
N THR A 221 -2.94 2.92 -5.38
CA THR A 221 -3.73 1.87 -6.02
C THR A 221 -3.04 0.53 -5.82
N GLY A 222 -3.84 -0.53 -5.61
CA GLY A 222 -3.34 -1.89 -5.45
C GLY A 222 -4.10 -2.87 -6.34
N GLY A 223 -3.38 -3.80 -6.98
CA GLY A 223 -3.96 -4.68 -7.99
C GLY A 223 -3.51 -6.14 -7.92
N ARG A 224 -3.99 -6.90 -8.92
CA ARG A 224 -3.65 -8.33 -9.12
C ARG A 224 -2.21 -8.54 -9.53
N ASP A 225 -1.59 -7.55 -10.15
CA ASP A 225 -0.20 -7.57 -10.60
C ASP A 225 0.83 -7.52 -9.47
N LYS A 226 0.38 -7.56 -8.21
CA LYS A 226 1.22 -7.53 -6.99
C LYS A 226 2.01 -6.24 -6.85
N MET A 227 1.48 -5.15 -7.41
CA MET A 227 2.05 -3.83 -7.27
C MET A 227 1.13 -2.94 -6.44
N VAL A 228 1.74 -2.10 -5.63
CA VAL A 228 1.11 -0.87 -5.11
C VAL A 228 1.77 0.30 -5.80
N LYS A 229 0.96 1.12 -6.46
CA LYS A 229 1.42 2.30 -7.18
C LYS A 229 0.86 3.56 -6.56
N VAL A 230 1.69 4.59 -6.46
CA VAL A 230 1.32 5.91 -5.95
C VAL A 230 1.37 6.90 -7.11
N TRP A 231 0.27 7.62 -7.31
CA TRP A 231 0.06 8.52 -8.42
C TRP A 231 0.00 9.97 -7.95
N ASP A 232 0.68 10.87 -8.66
CA ASP A 232 0.43 12.31 -8.58
C ASP A 232 -0.77 12.66 -9.46
N MET A 233 -1.82 13.16 -8.83
CA MET A 233 -3.06 13.60 -9.47
C MET A 233 -3.11 15.13 -9.64
N ASN A 234 -2.09 15.88 -9.23
CA ASN A 234 -2.02 17.33 -9.47
C ASN A 234 -1.60 17.66 -10.91
N THR A 235 -0.91 16.73 -11.58
CA THR A 235 -0.50 16.88 -12.97
C THR A 235 -1.65 16.61 -13.95
N THR A 236 -1.56 17.17 -15.17
CA THR A 236 -2.59 16.98 -16.21
C THR A 236 -2.82 15.51 -16.55
N ARG A 237 -1.75 14.71 -16.56
CA ARG A 237 -1.78 13.24 -16.63
C ARG A 237 -1.40 12.66 -15.28
N ALA A 238 -2.06 11.58 -14.86
CA ALA A 238 -1.65 10.85 -13.67
C ALA A 238 -0.20 10.37 -13.84
N LYS A 239 0.69 10.75 -12.93
CA LYS A 239 2.10 10.38 -12.98
C LYS A 239 2.40 9.38 -11.87
N GLU A 240 2.91 8.20 -12.22
CA GLU A 240 3.44 7.25 -11.23
C GLU A 240 4.66 7.88 -10.55
N ILE A 241 4.64 7.99 -9.22
CA ILE A 241 5.75 8.55 -8.41
C ILE A 241 6.49 7.43 -7.68
N TYR A 242 5.74 6.48 -7.12
CA TYR A 242 6.30 5.36 -6.37
C TYR A 242 5.62 4.06 -6.77
N CYS A 243 6.38 2.97 -6.70
CA CYS A 243 5.95 1.64 -7.10
C CYS A 243 6.57 0.62 -6.13
N VAL A 244 5.72 -0.06 -5.36
CA VAL A 244 6.12 -1.07 -4.37
C VAL A 244 5.68 -2.43 -4.87
N GLN A 245 6.60 -3.39 -4.90
CA GLN A 245 6.31 -4.76 -5.28
C GLN A 245 5.96 -5.58 -4.03
N THR A 246 4.77 -6.14 -3.99
CA THR A 246 4.29 -6.99 -2.91
C THR A 246 4.46 -8.48 -3.23
N ILE A 247 4.42 -9.32 -2.21
CA ILE A 247 4.60 -10.78 -2.33
C ILE A 247 3.44 -11.42 -3.11
N ALA A 248 2.22 -10.91 -2.89
CA ALA A 248 0.99 -11.41 -3.48
C ALA A 248 0.05 -10.26 -3.91
N SER A 249 -1.07 -10.62 -4.54
CA SER A 249 -2.10 -9.68 -5.03
C SER A 249 -2.61 -8.79 -3.90
N VAL A 250 -2.73 -7.48 -4.15
CA VAL A 250 -3.10 -6.50 -3.12
C VAL A 250 -4.61 -6.39 -3.00
N ALA A 251 -5.18 -6.71 -1.84
CA ALA A 251 -6.62 -6.61 -1.58
C ALA A 251 -7.06 -5.23 -1.09
N ARG A 252 -6.26 -4.65 -0.21
CA ARG A 252 -6.51 -3.36 0.45
C ARG A 252 -5.22 -2.59 0.58
N VAL A 253 -5.36 -1.28 0.49
CA VAL A 253 -4.31 -0.30 0.70
C VAL A 253 -4.87 0.75 1.65
N LYS A 254 -4.10 1.12 2.68
CA LYS A 254 -4.44 2.20 3.61
C LYS A 254 -3.22 3.03 3.98
N TRP A 255 -3.24 4.33 3.69
CA TRP A 255 -2.19 5.24 4.14
C TRP A 255 -2.14 5.31 5.66
N ARG A 256 -0.92 5.25 6.20
CA ARG A 256 -0.71 5.45 7.63
C ARG A 256 -0.83 6.94 7.95
N PRO A 257 -1.69 7.34 8.89
CA PRO A 257 -1.84 8.73 9.29
C PRO A 257 -0.53 9.29 9.82
N GLU A 258 -0.31 10.60 9.68
CA GLU A 258 0.89 11.33 10.15
C GLU A 258 2.24 10.84 9.60
N CYS A 259 2.24 9.78 8.80
CA CYS A 259 3.43 9.14 8.23
C CYS A 259 3.33 9.19 6.70
N LYS A 260 3.72 10.33 6.11
CA LYS A 260 3.55 10.66 4.68
C LYS A 260 3.91 9.55 3.68
N HIS A 261 4.92 8.73 3.97
CA HIS A 261 5.39 7.71 3.02
C HIS A 261 4.99 6.29 3.43
N HIS A 262 4.22 6.10 4.50
CA HIS A 262 3.89 4.77 5.01
C HIS A 262 2.53 4.30 4.51
N ILE A 263 2.50 3.08 3.99
CA ILE A 263 1.27 2.50 3.45
C ILE A 263 1.10 1.05 3.91
N ALA A 264 -0.06 0.75 4.49
CA ALA A 264 -0.44 -0.59 4.90
C ALA A 264 -1.11 -1.34 3.76
N THR A 265 -0.76 -2.62 3.60
CA THR A 265 -1.29 -3.49 2.55
C THR A 265 -1.66 -4.85 3.13
N CYS A 266 -2.75 -5.44 2.66
CA CYS A 266 -3.06 -6.85 2.89
C CYS A 266 -3.31 -7.56 1.56
N SER A 267 -3.07 -8.87 1.53
CA SER A 267 -3.25 -9.67 0.33
C SER A 267 -4.65 -10.27 0.21
N MET A 268 -5.07 -10.56 -1.02
CA MET A 268 -6.32 -11.24 -1.30
C MET A 268 -6.19 -12.77 -1.28
N MET A 269 -4.98 -13.31 -1.49
CA MET A 269 -4.74 -14.74 -1.65
C MET A 269 -3.34 -15.09 -1.17
N VAL A 270 -3.16 -16.30 -0.65
CA VAL A 270 -1.88 -16.93 -0.27
C VAL A 270 -1.19 -16.32 0.95
N ASP A 271 -1.14 -14.99 1.05
CA ASP A 271 -0.48 -14.29 2.14
C ASP A 271 -1.51 -13.77 3.16
N HIS A 272 -1.27 -14.06 4.44
CA HIS A 272 -2.14 -13.69 5.56
C HIS A 272 -1.66 -12.42 6.25
N ASN A 273 -0.39 -12.09 6.04
CA ASN A 273 0.29 -11.02 6.74
C ASN A 273 -0.16 -9.64 6.27
N ILE A 274 0.02 -8.66 7.15
CA ILE A 274 -0.18 -7.26 6.84
C ILE A 274 1.18 -6.59 6.83
N TYR A 275 1.48 -5.88 5.75
CA TYR A 275 2.75 -5.19 5.59
C TYR A 275 2.53 -3.69 5.62
N VAL A 276 3.45 -2.97 6.26
CA VAL A 276 3.54 -1.52 6.16
C VAL A 276 4.84 -1.17 5.44
N TRP A 277 4.72 -0.49 4.31
CA TRP A 277 5.83 -0.12 3.44
C TRP A 277 6.16 1.36 3.58
N ASP A 278 7.43 1.71 3.52
CA ASP A 278 7.83 3.06 3.12
C ASP A 278 7.87 3.09 1.59
N VAL A 279 7.04 3.89 0.94
CA VAL A 279 6.93 3.93 -0.53
C VAL A 279 8.23 4.39 -1.21
N ARG A 280 9.16 4.99 -0.45
CA ARG A 280 10.50 5.36 -0.93
C ARG A 280 11.47 4.17 -0.93
N ARG A 281 11.13 3.08 -0.24
CA ARG A 281 11.92 1.85 -0.11
C ARG A 281 11.07 0.65 -0.54
N PRO A 282 10.88 0.45 -1.85
CA PRO A 282 9.84 -0.43 -2.36
C PRO A 282 10.11 -1.93 -2.21
N PHE A 283 11.33 -2.33 -1.82
CA PHE A 283 11.75 -3.73 -1.82
C PHE A 283 11.62 -4.42 -0.46
N ILE A 284 11.58 -3.67 0.64
CA ILE A 284 11.57 -4.23 2.00
C ILE A 284 10.49 -3.51 2.81
N PRO A 285 9.54 -4.25 3.41
CA PRO A 285 8.53 -3.65 4.27
C PRO A 285 9.17 -3.10 5.56
N SER A 286 8.68 -1.96 6.02
CA SER A 286 9.13 -1.33 7.27
C SER A 286 8.64 -2.08 8.50
N ALA A 287 7.43 -2.65 8.42
CA ALA A 287 6.82 -3.41 9.49
C ALA A 287 5.92 -4.52 8.91
N MET A 288 5.75 -5.61 9.65
CA MET A 288 4.92 -6.75 9.28
C MET A 288 4.22 -7.34 10.52
N PHE A 289 2.92 -7.62 10.35
CA PHE A 289 2.03 -8.28 11.32
C PHE A 289 1.70 -9.69 10.81
N GLU A 290 1.94 -10.72 11.63
CA GLU A 290 1.92 -12.15 11.28
C GLU A 290 0.87 -12.97 12.08
N GLU A 291 -0.05 -12.30 12.77
CA GLU A 291 -0.92 -12.92 13.77
C GLU A 291 -2.11 -13.67 13.14
N HIS A 292 -2.52 -13.27 11.93
CA HIS A 292 -3.63 -13.89 11.22
C HIS A 292 -3.25 -15.25 10.63
N LYS A 293 -4.18 -16.20 10.72
CA LYS A 293 -3.99 -17.59 10.23
C LYS A 293 -4.65 -17.86 8.88
N ASP A 294 -5.35 -16.87 8.34
CA ASP A 294 -6.02 -16.89 7.04
C ASP A 294 -6.03 -15.47 6.47
N VAL A 295 -6.53 -15.31 5.23
CA VAL A 295 -6.50 -14.07 4.47
C VAL A 295 -7.12 -12.90 5.24
N THR A 296 -6.31 -11.85 5.42
CA THR A 296 -6.76 -10.57 5.98
C THR A 296 -7.66 -9.84 4.98
N THR A 297 -8.90 -9.57 5.37
CA THR A 297 -9.95 -9.02 4.46
C THR A 297 -10.17 -7.52 4.61
N GLY A 298 -9.91 -6.98 5.81
CA GLY A 298 -10.07 -5.57 6.12
C GLY A 298 -8.92 -5.10 6.99
N ILE A 299 -8.38 -3.92 6.66
CA ILE A 299 -7.38 -3.20 7.44
C ILE A 299 -7.84 -1.74 7.55
N VAL A 300 -7.66 -1.14 8.72
CA VAL A 300 -8.02 0.27 8.97
C VAL A 300 -7.18 0.82 10.11
N TRP A 301 -6.64 2.02 9.93
CA TRP A 301 -5.97 2.74 11.02
C TRP A 301 -7.01 3.26 12.00
N ARG A 302 -6.76 3.08 13.30
CA ARG A 302 -7.76 3.32 14.35
C ARG A 302 -8.26 4.76 14.34
N HIS A 303 -7.38 5.73 14.10
CA HIS A 303 -7.74 7.15 14.07
C HIS A 303 -6.80 7.95 13.15
N LEU A 304 -7.28 9.05 12.57
CA LEU A 304 -6.50 9.89 11.64
C LEU A 304 -5.29 10.60 12.28
N HIS A 305 -5.27 10.69 13.60
CA HIS A 305 -4.18 11.26 14.39
C HIS A 305 -3.50 10.21 15.28
N ASP A 306 -3.62 8.93 14.92
CA ASP A 306 -3.04 7.83 15.68
C ASP A 306 -2.35 6.84 14.73
N PRO A 307 -1.04 7.01 14.50
CA PRO A 307 -0.28 6.13 13.63
C PRO A 307 0.10 4.80 14.29
N TYR A 308 -0.27 4.57 15.56
CA TYR A 308 0.24 3.44 16.34
C TYR A 308 -0.68 2.22 16.33
N PHE A 309 -1.98 2.42 16.12
CA PHE A 309 -2.96 1.34 16.19
C PHE A 309 -3.57 1.04 14.83
N LEU A 310 -3.43 -0.21 14.38
CA LEU A 310 -4.03 -0.73 13.17
C LEU A 310 -5.03 -1.83 13.54
N LEU A 311 -6.26 -1.73 13.05
CA LEU A 311 -7.23 -2.81 13.19
C LEU A 311 -7.25 -3.68 11.94
N SER A 312 -7.44 -4.98 12.12
CA SER A 312 -7.59 -5.92 11.01
C SER A 312 -8.62 -7.01 11.29
N GLY A 313 -9.31 -7.45 10.24
CA GLY A 313 -10.26 -8.54 10.28
C GLY A 313 -9.95 -9.57 9.20
N SER A 314 -10.07 -10.85 9.54
CA SER A 314 -9.65 -11.96 8.66
C SER A 314 -10.73 -13.04 8.48
N LYS A 315 -10.51 -13.88 7.48
CA LYS A 315 -11.27 -15.11 7.25
C LYS A 315 -11.11 -16.16 8.34
N ASP A 316 -10.06 -16.07 9.14
CA ASP A 316 -9.84 -16.90 10.34
C ASP A 316 -10.84 -16.60 11.48
N SER A 317 -11.79 -15.70 11.25
CA SER A 317 -12.80 -15.27 12.22
C SER A 317 -12.18 -14.60 13.45
N THR A 318 -11.12 -13.82 13.24
CA THR A 318 -10.53 -12.96 14.28
C THR A 318 -10.59 -11.49 13.89
N LEU A 319 -10.68 -10.65 14.92
CA LEU A 319 -10.49 -9.20 14.86
C LEU A 319 -9.29 -8.87 15.73
N TYR A 320 -8.29 -8.18 15.18
CA TYR A 320 -7.11 -7.72 15.89
C TYR A 320 -7.08 -6.20 15.99
N GLN A 321 -6.56 -5.71 17.10
CA GLN A 321 -5.91 -4.42 17.22
C GLN A 321 -4.41 -4.67 17.35
N HIS A 322 -3.65 -4.18 16.39
CA HIS A 322 -2.20 -4.26 16.35
C HIS A 322 -1.57 -2.98 16.84
N ILE A 323 -0.49 -3.11 17.61
CA ILE A 323 0.39 -1.98 17.92
C ILE A 323 1.58 -1.99 16.99
N PHE A 324 1.82 -0.87 16.33
CA PHE A 324 2.91 -0.72 15.37
C PHE A 324 4.30 -1.02 15.96
N LYS A 325 4.49 -0.75 17.25
CA LYS A 325 5.74 -1.07 17.98
C LYS A 325 6.00 -2.58 18.09
N ASP A 326 4.93 -3.39 18.19
CA ASP A 326 5.04 -4.85 18.33
C ASP A 326 5.28 -5.54 16.99
N ALA A 327 5.10 -4.82 15.88
CA ALA A 327 5.31 -5.35 14.55
C ALA A 327 6.74 -5.85 14.36
N SER A 328 6.88 -6.97 13.66
CA SER A 328 8.18 -7.40 13.17
C SER A 328 8.72 -6.35 12.20
N GLN A 329 10.02 -6.06 12.24
CA GLN A 329 10.67 -5.07 11.37
C GLN A 329 11.65 -5.79 10.44
N PRO A 330 11.20 -6.26 9.27
CA PRO A 330 12.07 -6.95 8.31
C PRO A 330 13.28 -6.11 7.87
N ILE A 331 13.12 -4.79 7.83
CA ILE A 331 14.19 -3.86 7.50
C ILE A 331 15.38 -3.93 8.46
N ASP A 332 15.15 -4.22 9.74
CA ASP A 332 16.22 -4.36 10.74
C ASP A 332 17.01 -5.67 10.59
N ARG A 333 16.40 -6.65 9.93
CA ARG A 333 17.02 -7.96 9.64
C ARG A 333 17.70 -7.99 8.26
N ALA A 334 17.47 -6.98 7.42
CA ALA A 334 18.08 -6.89 6.11
C ALA A 334 19.58 -6.63 6.24
N ASN A 335 20.39 -7.25 5.38
CA ASN A 335 21.81 -6.99 5.34
C ASN A 335 22.06 -5.53 4.90
N PRO A 336 22.63 -4.66 5.75
CA PRO A 336 22.93 -3.29 5.37
C PRO A 336 24.19 -3.16 4.51
N GLU A 337 24.90 -4.27 4.29
CA GLU A 337 26.20 -4.31 3.64
C GLU A 337 26.06 -4.69 2.16
N GLY A 338 26.72 -3.92 1.29
CA GLY A 338 26.80 -4.14 -0.15
C GLY A 338 28.22 -4.01 -0.64
N LEU A 339 28.62 -4.85 -1.59
CA LEU A 339 29.95 -4.82 -2.19
C LEU A 339 29.84 -5.00 -3.69
N CYS A 340 30.58 -4.20 -4.46
CA CYS A 340 30.59 -4.23 -5.91
C CYS A 340 32.00 -3.96 -6.43
N TYR A 341 32.37 -4.63 -7.52
CA TYR A 341 33.62 -4.39 -8.24
C TYR A 341 33.34 -3.65 -9.54
N SER A 342 34.15 -2.65 -9.84
CA SER A 342 34.21 -2.02 -11.15
C SER A 342 34.95 -2.92 -12.12
N LEU A 343 34.71 -2.71 -13.42
CA LEU A 343 35.43 -3.38 -14.50
C LEU A 343 36.96 -3.11 -14.44
N TYR A 344 37.37 -2.01 -13.81
CA TYR A 344 38.76 -1.58 -13.68
C TYR A 344 39.42 -2.03 -12.37
N GLY A 345 38.70 -2.84 -11.56
CA GLY A 345 39.21 -3.38 -10.30
C GLY A 345 38.84 -2.57 -9.06
N ASP A 346 38.16 -1.42 -9.22
CA ASP A 346 37.79 -0.58 -8.09
C ASP A 346 36.74 -1.31 -7.24
N LEU A 347 36.85 -1.16 -5.92
CA LEU A 347 35.93 -1.79 -4.98
C LEU A 347 35.04 -0.73 -4.35
N ALA A 348 33.74 -0.81 -4.62
CA ALA A 348 32.73 -0.03 -3.91
C ALA A 348 32.13 -0.88 -2.78
N PHE A 349 32.13 -0.34 -1.57
CA PHE A 349 31.60 -0.97 -0.38
C PHE A 349 30.65 -0.02 0.35
N ALA A 350 29.42 -0.46 0.59
CA ALA A 350 28.40 0.27 1.33
C ALA A 350 28.11 -0.48 2.63
N ALA A 351 28.09 0.25 3.74
CA ALA A 351 27.87 -0.31 5.07
C ALA A 351 27.07 0.63 5.96
N LYS A 352 26.51 0.11 7.06
CA LYS A 352 25.87 0.98 8.07
C LYS A 352 26.92 1.86 8.76
N GLU A 353 26.66 3.16 8.87
CA GLU A 353 27.63 4.12 9.44
C GLU A 353 27.98 3.81 10.90
N SER A 354 27.04 3.25 11.67
CA SER A 354 27.28 2.77 13.04
C SER A 354 28.29 1.63 13.12
N LEU A 355 28.39 0.80 12.07
CA LEU A 355 29.38 -0.28 12.00
C LEU A 355 30.77 0.28 11.68
N ILE A 356 30.85 1.27 10.78
CA ILE A 356 32.12 1.92 10.41
C ILE A 356 32.67 2.79 11.55
N SER A 357 31.82 3.52 12.26
CA SER A 357 32.23 4.41 13.37
C SER A 357 32.75 3.67 14.61
N SER A 358 32.35 2.40 14.80
CA SER A 358 32.89 1.55 15.86
C SER A 358 34.38 1.19 15.67
N ASP A 359 34.93 1.39 14.47
CA ASP A 359 36.28 0.99 14.06
C ASP A 359 37.29 2.18 14.10
N SER A 360 37.02 3.19 14.93
CA SER A 360 37.76 4.47 15.05
C SER A 360 39.27 4.39 15.35
N ASN A 361 39.83 3.18 15.55
CA ASN A 361 41.27 2.94 15.72
C ASN A 361 41.99 2.43 14.46
N ARG A 362 41.31 2.24 13.33
CA ARG A 362 41.99 1.95 12.06
C ARG A 362 42.50 3.24 11.42
N LYS A 363 43.83 3.31 11.22
CA LYS A 363 44.43 4.27 10.28
C LYS A 363 43.74 4.08 8.92
N PRO A 364 43.29 5.17 8.25
CA PRO A 364 42.72 5.04 6.91
C PRO A 364 43.73 4.32 6.01
N TYR A 365 43.24 3.33 5.26
CA TYR A 365 44.06 2.67 4.24
C TYR A 365 44.59 3.75 3.28
N ILE A 366 45.84 3.63 2.87
CA ILE A 366 46.47 4.50 1.87
C ILE A 366 45.68 4.25 0.56
N GLY A 367 44.67 5.08 0.28
CA GLY A 367 43.68 4.88 -0.77
C GLY A 367 42.22 5.20 -0.37
N ASP A 368 41.93 5.37 0.93
CA ASP A 368 40.60 5.74 1.45
C ASP A 368 40.26 7.21 1.11
N ARG A 369 39.82 7.46 -0.12
CA ARG A 369 39.28 8.77 -0.54
C ARG A 369 37.82 8.85 -0.10
N ARG A 370 37.59 9.13 1.18
CA ARG A 370 36.29 9.63 1.64
C ARG A 370 36.03 10.95 0.93
N HIS A 371 35.04 11.04 0.05
CA HIS A 371 34.72 12.27 -0.66
C HIS A 371 34.24 13.34 0.34
N PRO A 372 35.05 14.36 0.68
CA PRO A 372 34.55 15.47 1.45
C PRO A 372 33.76 16.36 0.49
N ILE A 373 32.56 16.71 0.91
CA ILE A 373 31.70 17.73 0.29
C ILE A 373 32.58 18.96 0.05
N PHE A 374 32.84 19.35 -1.21
CA PHE A 374 32.93 20.74 -1.70
C PHE A 374 33.52 20.81 -3.14
N PHE A 375 32.72 21.44 -4.03
CA PHE A 375 33.04 21.97 -5.36
C PHE A 375 33.55 21.05 -6.49
N LYS A 376 32.60 20.44 -7.20
CA LYS A 376 32.31 20.61 -8.66
C LYS A 376 31.23 19.61 -9.03
N ARG A 377 30.18 20.09 -9.70
CA ARG A 377 28.98 19.32 -10.07
C ARG A 377 29.30 18.23 -11.11
N LYS A 378 29.94 17.13 -10.66
CA LYS A 378 29.67 15.80 -11.20
C LYS A 378 28.35 15.36 -10.55
N LEU A 379 27.45 14.78 -11.34
CA LEU A 379 26.24 14.13 -10.83
C LEU A 379 26.68 13.20 -9.70
N ASP A 380 26.23 13.49 -8.48
CA ASP A 380 26.52 12.67 -7.33
C ASP A 380 25.78 11.34 -7.53
N PRO A 381 26.47 10.20 -7.66
CA PRO A 381 25.80 8.90 -7.76
C PRO A 381 24.90 8.64 -6.53
N THR A 382 25.15 9.35 -5.42
CA THR A 382 24.39 9.25 -4.18
C THR A 382 23.18 10.19 -4.10
N GLU A 383 22.99 11.16 -5.02
CA GLU A 383 21.78 12.03 -5.02
C GLU A 383 20.48 11.20 -5.10
N GLN A 384 20.51 10.07 -5.82
CA GLN A 384 19.37 9.15 -5.92
C GLN A 384 19.11 8.39 -4.61
N PHE A 385 20.10 8.35 -3.73
CA PHE A 385 20.11 7.65 -2.44
C PHE A 385 20.23 8.62 -1.26
N GLU A 386 20.12 9.94 -1.46
CA GLU A 386 20.30 10.95 -0.41
C GLU A 386 19.30 10.74 0.74
N TYR A 387 18.09 10.29 0.41
CA TYR A 387 17.06 9.88 1.37
C TYR A 387 17.34 8.54 2.07
N ILE A 388 18.23 7.72 1.52
CA ILE A 388 18.66 6.41 2.05
C ILE A 388 19.94 6.55 2.90
N SER A 389 20.75 7.58 2.61
CA SER A 389 22.11 7.81 3.13
C SER A 389 22.19 8.31 4.57
N SER A 390 21.07 8.54 5.25
CA SER A 390 21.08 8.95 6.67
C SER A 390 21.55 7.85 7.64
N SER A 391 21.90 6.66 7.15
CA SER A 391 22.41 5.55 7.99
C SER A 391 23.50 4.68 7.36
N SER A 392 23.92 4.96 6.11
CA SER A 392 24.87 4.13 5.36
C SER A 392 25.98 4.97 4.76
N ALA A 393 27.22 4.51 4.88
CA ALA A 393 28.39 5.14 4.26
C ALA A 393 28.88 4.27 3.08
N LEU A 394 29.19 4.94 1.97
CA LEU A 394 29.77 4.33 0.76
C LEU A 394 31.26 4.69 0.70
N SER A 395 32.11 3.68 0.65
CA SER A 395 33.56 3.81 0.46
C SER A 395 33.93 3.22 -0.89
N VAL A 396 34.79 3.91 -1.63
CA VAL A 396 35.32 3.44 -2.93
C VAL A 396 36.83 3.34 -2.82
N PHE A 397 37.35 2.15 -3.04
CA PHE A 397 38.78 1.89 -3.13
C PHE A 397 39.17 1.82 -4.60
N GLU A 398 39.83 2.87 -5.08
CA GLU A 398 40.39 2.93 -6.43
C GLU A 398 41.64 2.03 -6.49
N THR A 399 41.70 1.12 -7.46
CA THR A 399 42.93 0.34 -7.72
C THR A 399 43.94 1.19 -8.49
N ASP A 400 45.23 1.13 -8.12
CA ASP A 400 46.27 1.92 -8.77
C ASP A 400 46.31 1.65 -10.29
N VAL A 401 46.36 2.76 -11.03
CA VAL A 401 46.13 2.90 -12.48
C VAL A 401 46.98 1.99 -13.36
N GLU A 402 48.12 1.50 -12.86
CA GLU A 402 49.01 0.61 -13.61
C GLU A 402 48.46 -0.83 -13.74
N SER A 403 47.49 -1.21 -12.91
CA SER A 403 46.88 -2.56 -12.93
C SER A 403 45.56 -2.66 -13.71
N GLY A 404 44.95 -1.51 -14.04
CA GLY A 404 43.60 -1.40 -14.61
C GLY A 404 43.51 -1.20 -16.12
N SER A 405 44.63 -1.21 -16.86
CA SER A 405 44.57 -1.07 -18.32
C SER A 405 43.88 -2.29 -18.97
N MET A 406 42.77 -2.03 -19.66
CA MET A 406 42.06 -2.98 -20.53
C MET A 406 42.77 -3.17 -21.89
N ASP A 407 44.02 -2.72 -22.03
CA ASP A 407 44.81 -2.93 -23.26
C ASP A 407 44.85 -4.40 -23.63
N TRP A 408 44.94 -5.30 -22.64
CA TRP A 408 44.87 -6.74 -22.89
C TRP A 408 43.57 -7.14 -23.61
N PHE A 409 42.39 -6.65 -23.19
CA PHE A 409 41.11 -6.99 -23.82
C PHE A 409 41.05 -6.47 -25.25
N VAL A 410 41.51 -5.23 -25.47
CA VAL A 410 41.60 -4.63 -26.81
C VAL A 410 42.60 -5.36 -27.69
N HIS A 411 43.74 -5.78 -27.14
CA HIS A 411 44.76 -6.56 -27.84
C HIS A 411 44.27 -7.96 -28.19
N THR A 412 43.59 -8.66 -27.27
CA THR A 412 42.98 -9.96 -27.51
C THR A 412 41.92 -9.85 -28.61
N ALA A 413 41.00 -8.89 -28.51
CA ALA A 413 39.93 -8.70 -29.49
C ALA A 413 40.45 -8.37 -30.90
N LYS A 414 41.56 -7.63 -31.01
CA LYS A 414 42.20 -7.33 -32.30
C LYS A 414 42.93 -8.53 -32.91
N GLN A 415 43.42 -9.46 -32.08
CA GLN A 415 44.24 -10.59 -32.53
C GLN A 415 43.46 -11.89 -32.69
N TYR A 416 42.25 -11.99 -32.11
CA TYR A 416 41.39 -13.14 -32.25
C TYR A 416 40.87 -13.28 -33.68
N ALA A 417 41.03 -14.47 -34.23
CA ALA A 417 40.45 -14.84 -35.50
C ALA A 417 39.10 -15.50 -35.26
N LEU A 418 38.03 -14.93 -35.81
CA LEU A 418 36.65 -15.43 -35.68
C LEU A 418 36.17 -16.17 -36.94
N ALA A 419 36.86 -16.02 -38.07
CA ALA A 419 36.49 -16.63 -39.35
C ALA A 419 37.71 -16.78 -40.27
N GLY A 420 37.56 -17.55 -41.35
CA GLY A 420 38.55 -17.65 -42.43
C GLY A 420 39.59 -18.78 -42.30
N ARG A 421 39.47 -19.66 -41.30
CA ARG A 421 40.29 -20.86 -41.13
C ARG A 421 39.46 -22.04 -40.57
N PRO A 422 39.93 -23.30 -40.69
CA PRO A 422 39.32 -24.44 -40.00
C PRO A 422 39.25 -24.23 -38.49
N LEU A 423 38.19 -24.73 -37.84
CA LEU A 423 37.91 -24.49 -36.42
C LEU A 423 39.09 -24.84 -35.50
N ALA A 424 39.76 -25.98 -35.75
CA ALA A 424 40.91 -26.41 -34.96
C ALA A 424 42.06 -25.38 -34.99
N GLU A 425 42.34 -24.80 -36.16
CA GLU A 425 43.39 -23.79 -36.31
C GLU A 425 43.00 -22.45 -35.68
N LEU A 426 41.71 -22.09 -35.71
CA LEU A 426 41.20 -20.91 -35.00
C LEU A 426 41.35 -21.06 -33.49
N CYS A 427 41.01 -22.23 -32.95
CA CYS A 427 41.17 -22.55 -31.53
C CYS A 427 42.64 -22.50 -31.12
N ASP A 428 43.55 -23.11 -31.88
CA ASP A 428 44.98 -23.10 -31.57
C ASP A 428 45.59 -21.69 -31.67
N HIS A 429 45.15 -20.89 -32.64
CA HIS A 429 45.58 -19.49 -32.79
C HIS A 429 45.10 -18.64 -31.61
N ASN A 430 43.79 -18.67 -31.31
CA ASN A 430 43.23 -17.87 -30.22
C ASN A 430 43.79 -18.31 -28.85
N ALA A 431 44.01 -19.61 -28.64
CA ALA A 431 44.66 -20.13 -27.43
C ALA A 431 46.12 -19.63 -27.28
N LYS A 432 46.88 -19.53 -28.39
CA LYS A 432 48.23 -18.94 -28.37
C LYS A 432 48.21 -17.45 -28.06
N VAL A 433 47.23 -16.72 -28.61
CA VAL A 433 47.03 -15.29 -28.32
C VAL A 433 46.70 -15.08 -26.84
N ALA A 434 45.75 -15.85 -26.28
CA ALA A 434 45.39 -15.80 -24.86
C ALA A 434 46.60 -16.09 -23.94
N LYS A 435 47.37 -17.11 -24.31
CA LYS A 435 48.59 -17.52 -23.57
C LYS A 435 49.70 -16.47 -23.66
N GLY A 436 49.86 -15.81 -24.81
CA GLY A 436 50.84 -14.74 -25.01
C GLY A 436 50.54 -13.47 -24.21
N LEU A 437 49.27 -13.26 -23.83
CA LEU A 437 48.81 -12.14 -23.01
C LEU A 437 48.70 -12.51 -21.51
N ASP A 438 49.16 -13.69 -21.12
CA ASP A 438 49.06 -14.24 -19.75
C ASP A 438 47.62 -14.28 -19.19
N ARG A 439 46.64 -14.48 -20.08
CA ARG A 439 45.20 -14.50 -19.76
C ARG A 439 44.53 -15.73 -20.35
N ASN A 440 44.87 -16.90 -19.80
CA ASN A 440 44.35 -18.21 -20.24
C ASN A 440 42.84 -18.41 -20.07
N GLN A 441 42.12 -17.45 -19.46
CA GLN A 441 40.68 -17.52 -19.17
C GLN A 441 39.81 -16.85 -20.26
N VAL A 442 40.42 -16.22 -21.27
CA VAL A 442 39.76 -15.38 -22.30
C VAL A 442 39.66 -16.10 -23.63
#